data_AF-A0A3N9P2S7-F1
#
_entry.id   AF-A0A3N9P2S7-F1
#
_cell.length_a   1.000
_cell.length_b   1.000
_cell.length_c   1.000
_cell.angle_alpha   90.00
_cell.angle_beta   90.00
_cell.angle_gamma   90.00
#
_symmetry.space_group_name_H-M   'P 1'
#
loop_
_entity.id
_entity.type
_entity.pdbx_description
1 polymer ?
#
loop_
_entity_poly.entity_id
_entity_poly.type
_entity_poly.pdbx_seq_one_letter_code
_entity_poly.pdbx_strand_id
1 'polypeptide(L)'
;MEETANHSGIEQQETPVTETVTESIETPVETSPPQEEPRGIKVKYNKEERFVPEDEVPNWVQKGLNYDKVSEKAKEAERYQQILDRTAKFYGFETHEQYMEALEQAETDRRIQQEADRLGVPEEVIREYVQPLKSELDQLKQKDQQRAEADAIRQVEQQIASMEADAASYPDFTQHKAQVINLAAERGYSLEDAYKIVTYDSRIQTAQQQAQQEAIRKLQQNADSSTGALGADSPDTATGYMSMSPAERKAFRDAVKRGQTKGV
;
A
#
# COMPACT_ATOMS: atom_id res chain seq x y z
N MET A 1 27.54 16.22 24.15
CA MET A 1 26.82 17.06 25.11
C MET A 1 25.65 17.62 24.34
N GLU A 2 24.55 16.89 24.42
CA GLU A 2 23.34 17.23 25.22
C GLU A 2 22.30 17.76 24.21
N GLU A 3 21.22 17.02 23.94
CA GLU A 3 19.96 17.07 24.72
C GLU A 3 19.39 18.49 24.69
N THR A 4 18.21 18.81 24.18
CA THR A 4 16.88 18.23 24.38
C THR A 4 15.92 19.08 23.51
N ALA A 5 14.98 18.48 22.78
CA ALA A 5 13.64 18.06 23.19
C ALA A 5 12.60 19.20 23.29
N ASN A 6 11.51 18.99 22.54
CA ASN A 6 10.11 19.24 22.91
C ASN A 6 9.69 20.71 23.14
N HIS A 7 8.47 21.17 22.84
CA HIS A 7 7.20 20.51 22.56
C HIS A 7 6.25 21.57 21.96
N SER A 8 5.24 21.09 21.22
CA SER A 8 3.80 21.46 21.24
C SER A 8 3.40 22.83 21.84
N GLY A 9 2.47 23.59 21.27
CA GLY A 9 1.34 23.25 20.39
C GLY A 9 0.15 24.15 20.76
N ILE A 10 -0.97 23.95 20.05
CA ILE A 10 -2.35 24.43 20.33
C ILE A 10 -2.57 25.90 19.90
N GLU A 11 -3.15 26.16 18.72
CA GLU A 11 -4.57 26.05 18.30
C GLU A 11 -5.39 27.32 18.58
N GLN A 12 -6.01 27.82 17.49
CA GLN A 12 -7.33 28.46 17.41
C GLN A 12 -7.47 29.82 18.13
N GLN A 13 -8.09 30.87 17.60
CA GLN A 13 -9.42 30.90 17.01
C GLN A 13 -9.73 32.33 16.49
N GLU A 14 -10.43 32.39 15.36
CA GLU A 14 -11.46 33.36 14.93
C GLU A 14 -11.23 34.90 14.97
N THR A 15 -11.25 35.46 13.76
CA THR A 15 -11.83 36.74 13.28
C THR A 15 -13.19 37.09 13.92
N PRO A 16 -13.80 38.32 13.81
CA PRO A 16 -13.72 39.29 12.69
C PRO A 16 -13.96 40.81 13.00
N VAL A 17 -14.11 41.60 11.92
CA VAL A 17 -14.83 42.91 11.73
C VAL A 17 -14.10 44.19 12.14
N THR A 18 -13.47 44.93 11.21
CA THR A 18 -14.01 46.04 10.37
C THR A 18 -14.47 47.28 11.15
N GLU A 19 -13.70 48.36 11.10
CA GLU A 19 -14.15 49.71 10.70
C GLU A 19 -12.97 50.71 10.65
N THR A 20 -13.25 51.86 10.06
CA THR A 20 -12.36 52.66 9.20
C THR A 20 -12.10 54.05 9.81
N VAL A 21 -10.98 54.67 9.42
CA VAL A 21 -10.68 56.13 9.39
C VAL A 21 -10.21 56.77 10.72
N THR A 22 -8.90 57.02 10.90
CA THR A 22 -8.10 58.26 10.59
C THR A 22 -8.28 59.39 11.61
N GLU A 23 -7.28 59.64 12.48
CA GLU A 23 -6.69 60.99 12.69
C GLU A 23 -5.38 60.90 13.51
N SER A 24 -4.44 61.76 13.13
CA SER A 24 -3.04 61.85 13.57
C SER A 24 -2.85 62.31 15.03
N ILE A 25 -1.69 61.99 15.64
CA ILE A 25 -0.78 62.90 16.38
C ILE A 25 0.47 62.12 16.88
N GLU A 26 1.65 62.68 16.55
CA GLU A 26 3.00 62.69 17.19
C GLU A 26 3.74 61.41 17.69
N THR A 27 5.00 61.34 17.23
CA THR A 27 6.12 60.40 17.47
C THR A 27 6.62 60.23 18.92
N PRO A 28 7.20 59.07 19.29
CA PRO A 28 8.67 58.94 19.28
C PRO A 28 9.22 57.58 18.81
N VAL A 29 10.51 57.61 18.47
CA VAL A 29 11.36 56.58 17.85
C VAL A 29 11.50 55.30 18.69
N GLU A 30 11.35 54.13 18.07
CA GLU A 30 11.93 52.87 18.56
C GLU A 30 12.55 52.09 17.38
N THR A 31 13.87 51.93 17.44
CA THR A 31 14.70 51.16 16.52
C THR A 31 14.34 49.68 16.56
N SER A 32 13.92 49.12 15.42
CA SER A 32 13.79 47.66 15.21
C SER A 32 14.66 47.18 14.03
N PRO A 33 15.10 45.91 14.03
CA PRO A 33 16.16 45.37 13.15
C PRO A 33 15.68 45.19 11.69
N PRO A 34 16.60 44.95 10.72
CA PRO A 34 16.29 44.95 9.30
C PRO A 34 15.25 43.87 8.95
N GLN A 35 14.13 44.32 8.40
CA GLN A 35 13.05 43.49 7.86
C GLN A 35 13.58 42.81 6.58
N GLU A 36 13.65 41.48 6.57
CA GLU A 36 13.97 40.70 5.37
C GLU A 36 12.99 41.10 4.26
N GLU A 37 13.52 41.63 3.16
CA GLU A 37 12.72 41.92 1.97
C GLU A 37 12.03 40.63 1.52
N PRO A 38 10.71 40.63 1.25
CA PRO A 38 10.04 39.45 0.73
C PRO A 38 10.70 39.10 -0.60
N ARG A 39 11.42 37.97 -0.62
CA ARG A 39 11.97 37.41 -1.84
C ARG A 39 10.81 36.95 -2.70
N GLY A 40 10.82 37.32 -3.97
CA GLY A 40 9.74 37.03 -4.89
C GLY A 40 10.05 37.52 -6.30
N ILE A 41 9.37 36.96 -7.29
CA ILE A 41 9.57 37.27 -8.70
C ILE A 41 8.35 38.06 -9.19
N LYS A 42 8.57 39.19 -9.87
CA LYS A 42 7.51 39.90 -10.59
C LYS A 42 7.22 39.15 -11.88
N VAL A 43 6.04 38.55 -11.98
CA VAL A 43 5.58 37.85 -13.18
C VAL A 43 4.49 38.68 -13.84
N LYS A 44 4.63 38.91 -15.16
CA LYS A 44 3.63 39.62 -15.94
C LYS A 44 2.52 38.66 -16.34
N TYR A 45 1.40 38.71 -15.63
CA TYR A 45 0.21 37.90 -15.91
C TYR A 45 -0.92 38.81 -16.39
N ASN A 46 -1.49 38.51 -17.56
CA ASN A 46 -2.60 39.27 -18.13
C ASN A 46 -2.37 40.80 -18.22
N LYS A 47 -1.16 41.21 -18.62
CA LYS A 47 -0.69 42.61 -18.75
C LYS A 47 -0.54 43.39 -17.43
N GLU A 48 -0.73 42.75 -16.28
CA GLU A 48 -0.49 43.35 -14.97
C GLU A 48 0.76 42.73 -14.32
N GLU A 49 1.57 43.56 -13.64
CA GLU A 49 2.72 43.08 -12.88
C GLU A 49 2.23 42.53 -11.54
N ARG A 50 2.29 41.20 -11.39
CA ARG A 50 1.93 40.55 -10.13
C ARG A 50 3.21 40.09 -9.42
N PHE A 51 3.37 40.51 -8.18
CA PHE A 51 4.43 40.04 -7.31
C PHE A 51 4.05 38.65 -6.76
N VAL A 52 4.89 37.65 -7.02
CA VAL A 52 4.71 36.28 -6.51
C VAL A 52 5.78 36.04 -5.44
N PRO A 53 5.39 35.78 -4.17
CA PRO A 53 6.35 35.48 -3.11
C PRO A 53 7.09 34.16 -3.39
N GLU A 54 8.33 34.02 -2.92
CA GLU A 54 9.24 32.89 -3.22
C GLU A 54 8.60 31.51 -2.96
N ASP A 55 7.75 31.41 -1.95
CA ASP A 55 7.03 30.16 -1.60
C ASP A 55 6.00 29.72 -2.65
N GLU A 56 5.45 30.66 -3.43
CA GLU A 56 4.44 30.36 -4.46
C GLU A 56 5.05 30.23 -5.86
N VAL A 57 6.31 30.65 -6.05
CA VAL A 57 7.01 30.60 -7.34
C VAL A 57 7.02 29.19 -7.95
N PRO A 58 7.30 28.09 -7.20
CA PRO A 58 7.29 26.75 -7.79
C PRO A 58 5.93 26.34 -8.36
N ASN A 59 4.84 26.70 -7.69
CA ASN A 59 3.47 26.37 -8.11
C ASN A 59 3.08 27.15 -9.39
N TRP A 60 3.40 28.44 -9.45
CA TRP A 60 3.12 29.26 -10.63
C TRP A 60 3.98 28.89 -11.84
N VAL A 61 5.24 28.50 -11.62
CA VAL A 61 6.11 27.97 -12.68
C VAL A 61 5.56 26.65 -13.22
N GLN A 62 5.11 25.74 -12.36
CA GLN A 62 4.49 24.48 -12.79
C GLN A 62 3.19 24.73 -13.59
N LYS A 63 2.37 25.70 -13.17
CA LYS A 63 1.18 26.12 -13.91
C LYS A 63 1.51 26.77 -15.24
N GLY A 64 2.56 27.60 -15.32
CA GLY A 64 3.03 28.21 -16.58
C GLY A 64 3.51 27.16 -17.59
N LEU A 65 4.28 26.18 -17.14
CA LEU A 65 4.72 25.06 -17.98
C LEU A 65 3.56 24.17 -18.44
N ASN A 66 2.57 23.95 -17.56
CA ASN A 66 1.34 23.24 -17.93
C ASN A 66 0.49 24.05 -18.91
N TYR A 67 0.42 25.37 -18.73
CA TYR A 67 -0.33 26.27 -19.62
C TYR A 67 0.27 26.28 -21.02
N ASP A 68 1.60 26.28 -21.14
CA ASP A 68 2.28 26.18 -22.44
C ASP A 68 1.87 24.90 -23.19
N LYS A 69 1.98 23.74 -22.53
CA LYS A 69 1.53 22.44 -23.09
C LYS A 69 0.06 22.41 -23.45
N VAL A 70 -0.81 22.99 -22.62
CA VAL A 70 -2.25 23.07 -22.92
C VAL A 70 -2.51 24.02 -24.08
N SER A 71 -1.76 25.13 -24.18
CA SER A 71 -1.89 26.10 -25.27
C SER A 71 -1.39 25.56 -26.61
N GLU A 72 -0.31 24.76 -26.61
CA GLU A 72 0.16 24.05 -27.80
C GLU A 72 -0.87 23.01 -28.24
N LYS A 73 -1.38 22.19 -27.32
CA LYS A 73 -2.46 21.25 -27.61
C LYS A 73 -3.73 21.94 -28.12
N ALA A 74 -4.07 23.10 -27.58
CA ALA A 74 -5.21 23.89 -28.06
C ALA A 74 -4.99 24.38 -29.50
N LYS A 75 -3.81 24.92 -29.81
CA LYS A 75 -3.44 25.34 -31.18
C LYS A 75 -3.44 24.16 -32.15
N GLU A 76 -2.97 22.99 -31.71
CA GLU A 76 -3.04 21.77 -32.51
C GLU A 76 -4.49 21.36 -32.75
N ALA A 77 -5.33 21.33 -31.71
CA ALA A 77 -6.74 21.00 -31.83
C ALA A 77 -7.49 21.96 -32.79
N GLU A 78 -7.23 23.27 -32.70
CA GLU A 78 -7.78 24.27 -33.62
C GLU A 78 -7.36 23.99 -35.08
N ARG A 79 -6.09 23.65 -35.30
CA ARG A 79 -5.61 23.28 -36.65
C ARG A 79 -6.30 22.02 -37.16
N TYR A 80 -6.47 21.00 -36.31
CA TYR A 80 -7.19 19.79 -36.67
C TYR A 80 -8.65 20.08 -37.03
N GLN A 81 -9.34 20.90 -36.24
CA GLN A 81 -10.71 21.32 -36.53
C GLN A 81 -10.80 22.04 -37.88
N GLN A 82 -9.90 22.97 -38.17
CA GLN A 82 -9.87 23.68 -39.46
C GLN A 82 -9.64 22.73 -40.65
N ILE A 83 -8.77 21.73 -40.49
CA ILE A 83 -8.53 20.72 -41.52
C ILE A 83 -9.78 19.88 -41.72
N LEU A 84 -10.43 19.43 -40.65
CA LEU A 84 -11.66 18.65 -40.72
C LEU A 84 -12.80 19.44 -41.38
N ASP A 85 -12.98 20.71 -41.02
CA ASP A 85 -13.97 21.59 -41.64
C ASP A 85 -13.70 21.79 -43.13
N ARG A 86 -12.42 21.94 -43.52
CA ARG A 86 -12.05 22.03 -44.94
C ARG A 86 -12.37 20.74 -45.69
N THR A 87 -12.08 19.59 -45.08
CA THR A 87 -12.39 18.28 -45.66
C THR A 87 -13.89 18.08 -45.78
N ALA A 88 -14.66 18.42 -44.76
CA ALA A 88 -16.12 18.36 -44.77
C ALA A 88 -16.71 19.22 -45.89
N LYS A 89 -16.26 20.48 -46.02
CA LYS A 89 -16.65 21.39 -47.11
C LYS A 89 -16.27 20.84 -48.48
N PHE A 90 -15.13 20.18 -48.61
CA PHE A 90 -14.74 19.52 -49.85
C PHE A 90 -15.71 18.41 -50.26
N TYR A 91 -16.25 17.66 -49.31
CA TYR A 91 -17.30 16.65 -49.54
C TYR A 91 -18.73 17.24 -49.55
N GLY A 92 -18.88 18.57 -49.45
CA GLY A 92 -20.17 19.25 -49.55
C GLY A 92 -20.95 19.41 -48.24
N PHE A 93 -20.33 19.15 -47.09
CA PHE A 93 -20.93 19.36 -45.77
C PHE A 93 -20.57 20.75 -45.21
N GLU A 94 -21.46 21.35 -44.40
CA GLU A 94 -21.25 22.71 -43.89
C GLU A 94 -20.23 22.75 -42.73
N THR A 95 -20.25 21.71 -41.89
CA THR A 95 -19.40 21.54 -40.71
C THR A 95 -18.77 20.15 -40.69
N HIS A 96 -17.63 20.01 -40.02
CA HIS A 96 -17.04 18.69 -39.79
C HIS A 96 -17.94 17.76 -38.99
N GLU A 97 -18.76 18.28 -38.07
CA GLU A 97 -19.72 17.47 -37.30
C GLU A 97 -20.72 16.77 -38.21
N GLN A 98 -21.33 17.50 -39.15
CA GLN A 98 -22.26 16.91 -40.13
C GLN A 98 -21.57 15.84 -40.99
N TYR A 99 -20.32 16.08 -41.39
CA TYR A 99 -19.55 15.11 -42.15
C TYR A 99 -19.27 13.84 -41.33
N MET A 100 -18.89 13.99 -40.06
CA MET A 100 -18.63 12.87 -39.17
C MET A 100 -19.91 12.08 -38.86
N GLU A 101 -21.03 12.75 -38.62
CA GLU A 101 -22.34 12.10 -38.42
C GLU A 101 -22.77 11.32 -39.67
N ALA A 102 -22.61 11.91 -40.85
CA ALA A 102 -22.91 11.23 -42.11
C ALA A 102 -22.01 10.01 -42.34
N LEU A 103 -20.73 10.11 -41.97
CA LEU A 103 -19.81 8.98 -42.01
C LEU A 103 -20.23 7.87 -41.05
N GLU A 104 -20.58 8.22 -39.81
CA GLU A 104 -21.04 7.28 -38.79
C GLU A 104 -22.35 6.58 -39.21
N GLN A 105 -23.29 7.32 -39.78
CA GLN A 105 -24.51 6.75 -40.35
C GLN A 105 -24.20 5.78 -41.49
N ALA A 106 -23.33 6.16 -42.44
CA ALA A 106 -22.94 5.30 -43.55
C ALA A 106 -22.22 4.02 -43.08
N GLU A 107 -21.35 4.12 -42.07
CA GLU A 107 -20.70 2.97 -41.45
C GLU A 107 -21.70 2.05 -40.74
N THR A 108 -22.64 2.64 -40.02
CA THR A 108 -23.71 1.92 -39.31
C THR A 108 -24.61 1.19 -40.30
N ASP A 109 -25.03 1.84 -41.37
CA ASP A 109 -25.84 1.27 -42.45
C ASP A 109 -25.12 0.09 -43.11
N ARG A 110 -23.83 0.26 -43.43
CA ARG A 110 -23.01 -0.81 -44.00
C ARG A 110 -22.88 -2.01 -43.06
N ARG A 111 -22.73 -1.76 -41.75
CA ARG A 111 -22.69 -2.83 -40.75
C ARG A 111 -24.04 -3.54 -40.65
N ILE A 112 -25.15 -2.80 -40.65
CA ILE A 112 -26.51 -3.35 -40.63
C ILE A 112 -26.73 -4.25 -41.84
N GLN A 113 -26.35 -3.78 -43.04
CA GLN A 113 -26.48 -4.57 -44.26
C GLN A 113 -25.66 -5.87 -44.18
N GLN A 114 -24.43 -5.81 -43.69
CA GLN A 114 -23.60 -7.01 -43.50
C GLN A 114 -24.18 -7.98 -42.46
N GLU A 115 -24.73 -7.47 -41.35
CA GLU A 115 -25.38 -8.30 -40.33
C GLU A 115 -26.69 -8.91 -40.86
N ALA A 116 -27.46 -8.15 -41.62
CA ALA A 116 -28.67 -8.59 -42.33
C ALA A 116 -28.36 -9.73 -43.30
N ASP A 117 -27.38 -9.55 -44.18
CA ASP A 117 -26.91 -10.57 -45.14
C ASP A 117 -26.42 -11.83 -44.42
N ARG A 118 -25.65 -11.66 -43.34
CA ARG A 118 -25.10 -12.76 -42.55
C ARG A 118 -26.19 -13.59 -41.87
N LEU A 119 -27.22 -12.94 -41.34
CA LEU A 119 -28.31 -13.58 -40.61
C LEU A 119 -29.44 -14.03 -41.55
N GLY A 120 -29.45 -13.55 -42.80
CA GLY A 120 -30.52 -13.80 -43.77
C GLY A 120 -31.83 -13.11 -43.39
N VAL A 121 -31.74 -11.94 -42.74
CA VAL A 121 -32.88 -11.19 -42.18
C VAL A 121 -32.92 -9.79 -42.82
N PRO A 122 -34.10 -9.18 -43.04
CA PRO A 122 -34.19 -7.80 -43.55
C PRO A 122 -33.49 -6.77 -42.64
N GLU A 123 -32.96 -5.70 -43.25
CA GLU A 123 -32.24 -4.62 -42.55
C GLU A 123 -33.11 -3.92 -41.49
N GLU A 124 -34.41 -3.79 -41.75
CA GLU A 124 -35.37 -3.16 -40.83
C GLU A 124 -35.44 -3.91 -39.50
N VAL A 125 -35.39 -5.25 -39.55
CA VAL A 125 -35.43 -6.09 -38.34
C VAL A 125 -34.15 -5.91 -37.53
N ILE A 126 -33.01 -5.73 -38.20
CA ILE A 126 -31.74 -5.45 -37.52
C ILE A 126 -31.82 -4.10 -36.78
N ARG A 127 -32.34 -3.05 -37.43
CA ARG A 127 -32.49 -1.71 -36.85
C ARG A 127 -33.47 -1.70 -35.67
N GLU A 128 -34.64 -2.32 -35.83
CA GLU A 128 -35.72 -2.22 -34.85
C GLU A 128 -35.54 -3.17 -33.66
N TYR A 129 -34.95 -4.35 -33.86
CA TYR A 129 -34.89 -5.39 -32.82
C TYR A 129 -33.47 -5.75 -32.41
N VAL A 130 -32.55 -5.92 -33.36
CA VAL A 130 -31.20 -6.44 -33.05
C VAL A 130 -30.31 -5.37 -32.42
N GLN A 131 -30.30 -4.14 -32.95
CA GLN A 131 -29.54 -3.04 -32.39
C GLN A 131 -29.91 -2.71 -30.92
N PRO A 132 -31.18 -2.47 -30.56
CA PRO A 132 -31.52 -2.17 -29.18
C PRO A 132 -31.22 -3.35 -28.25
N LEU A 133 -31.48 -4.58 -28.69
CA LEU A 133 -31.16 -5.78 -27.90
C LEU A 133 -29.66 -5.90 -27.64
N LYS A 134 -28.81 -5.60 -28.62
CA LYS A 134 -27.35 -5.61 -28.47
C LYS A 134 -26.89 -4.53 -27.49
N SER A 135 -27.47 -3.33 -27.58
CA SER A 135 -27.21 -2.23 -26.64
C SER A 135 -27.59 -2.62 -25.21
N GLU A 136 -28.79 -3.19 -25.00
CA GLU A 136 -29.22 -3.68 -23.68
C GLU A 136 -28.30 -4.78 -23.15
N LEU A 137 -27.88 -5.72 -24.01
CA LEU A 137 -26.96 -6.78 -23.63
C LEU A 137 -25.60 -6.24 -23.21
N ASP A 138 -25.07 -5.26 -23.93
CA ASP A 138 -23.79 -4.64 -23.61
C ASP A 138 -23.88 -3.82 -22.31
N GLN A 139 -24.99 -3.12 -22.07
CA GLN A 139 -25.25 -2.47 -20.78
C GLN A 139 -25.37 -3.47 -19.64
N LEU A 140 -26.03 -4.60 -19.85
CA LEU A 140 -26.16 -5.66 -18.84
C LEU A 140 -24.79 -6.27 -18.52
N LYS A 141 -24.00 -6.60 -19.55
CA LYS A 141 -22.62 -7.10 -19.37
C LYS A 141 -21.74 -6.12 -18.61
N GLN A 142 -21.82 -4.82 -18.92
CA GLN A 142 -21.07 -3.81 -18.19
C GLN A 142 -21.49 -3.75 -16.72
N LYS A 143 -22.80 -3.79 -16.43
CA LYS A 143 -23.30 -3.83 -15.05
C LYS A 143 -22.85 -5.09 -14.31
N ASP A 144 -22.85 -6.24 -14.97
CA ASP A 144 -22.41 -7.50 -14.38
C ASP A 144 -20.90 -7.50 -14.13
N GLN A 145 -20.09 -6.95 -15.04
CA GLN A 145 -18.65 -6.75 -14.83
C GLN A 145 -18.39 -5.83 -13.64
N GLN A 146 -19.06 -4.69 -13.56
CA GLN A 146 -18.92 -3.76 -12.43
C GLN A 146 -19.32 -4.42 -11.10
N ARG A 147 -20.37 -5.25 -11.09
CA ARG A 147 -20.77 -6.01 -9.90
C ARG A 147 -19.72 -7.03 -9.51
N ALA A 148 -19.22 -7.80 -10.47
CA ALA A 148 -18.18 -8.79 -10.24
C ALA A 148 -16.89 -8.15 -9.69
N GLU A 149 -16.49 -7.01 -10.24
CA GLU A 149 -15.35 -6.24 -9.74
C GLU A 149 -15.59 -5.70 -8.33
N ALA A 150 -16.77 -5.12 -8.07
CA ALA A 150 -17.12 -4.63 -6.74
C ALA A 150 -17.17 -5.75 -5.69
N ASP A 151 -17.70 -6.92 -6.06
CA ASP A 151 -17.73 -8.08 -5.17
C ASP A 151 -16.34 -8.66 -4.94
N ALA A 152 -15.47 -8.69 -5.95
CA ALA A 152 -14.07 -9.08 -5.80
C ALA A 152 -13.31 -8.13 -4.85
N ILE A 153 -13.49 -6.82 -5.01
CA ILE A 153 -12.90 -5.80 -4.12
C ILE A 153 -13.38 -6.03 -2.69
N ARG A 154 -14.70 -6.20 -2.48
CA ARG A 154 -15.27 -6.47 -1.15
C ARG A 154 -14.71 -7.73 -0.51
N GLN A 155 -14.50 -8.81 -1.28
CA GLN A 155 -13.91 -10.04 -0.76
C GLN A 155 -12.47 -9.81 -0.30
N VAL A 156 -11.67 -9.08 -1.07
CA VAL A 156 -10.29 -8.73 -0.70
C VAL A 156 -10.28 -7.86 0.55
N GLU A 157 -11.15 -6.85 0.63
CA GLU A 157 -11.28 -5.99 1.82
C GLU A 157 -11.69 -6.78 3.07
N GLN A 158 -12.63 -7.72 2.93
CA GLN A 158 -13.04 -8.61 4.02
C GLN A 158 -11.89 -9.52 4.48
N GLN A 159 -11.10 -10.05 3.55
CA GLN A 159 -9.93 -10.88 3.88
C GLN A 159 -8.85 -10.06 4.59
N ILE A 160 -8.59 -8.83 4.15
CA ILE A 160 -7.68 -7.91 4.83
C ILE A 160 -8.18 -7.63 6.25
N ALA A 161 -9.47 -7.31 6.41
CA ALA A 161 -10.05 -7.02 7.72
C ALA A 161 -10.04 -8.25 8.65
N SER A 162 -10.27 -9.45 8.12
CA SER A 162 -10.21 -10.69 8.91
C SER A 162 -8.79 -11.00 9.38
N MET A 163 -7.79 -10.78 8.52
CA MET A 163 -6.37 -10.91 8.88
C MET A 163 -5.94 -9.86 9.91
N GLU A 164 -6.45 -8.63 9.82
CA GLU A 164 -6.21 -7.59 10.83
C GLU A 164 -6.82 -7.93 12.19
N ALA A 165 -8.00 -8.57 12.20
CA ALA A 165 -8.68 -8.94 13.43
C ALA A 165 -8.09 -10.19 14.10
N ASP A 166 -7.54 -11.13 13.31
CA ASP A 166 -6.94 -12.36 13.82
C ASP A 166 -5.46 -12.17 14.21
N ALA A 167 -5.25 -11.53 15.36
CA ALA A 167 -3.92 -11.34 15.94
C ALA A 167 -3.26 -12.66 16.41
N ALA A 168 -3.98 -13.78 16.47
CA ALA A 168 -3.40 -15.07 16.86
C ALA A 168 -2.63 -15.69 15.69
N SER A 169 -3.22 -15.66 14.49
CA SER A 169 -2.58 -16.17 13.28
C SER A 169 -1.66 -15.12 12.62
N TYR A 170 -2.02 -13.83 12.74
CA TYR A 170 -1.38 -12.71 12.05
C TYR A 170 -0.99 -11.56 12.99
N PRO A 171 -0.10 -11.79 14.00
CA PRO A 171 0.19 -10.85 15.08
C PRO A 171 0.79 -9.49 14.65
N ASP A 172 1.51 -9.46 13.52
CA ASP A 172 2.21 -8.29 12.97
C ASP A 172 1.66 -7.86 11.60
N PHE A 173 0.46 -8.33 11.22
CA PHE A 173 -0.13 -8.05 9.91
C PHE A 173 -0.22 -6.56 9.60
N THR A 174 -0.68 -5.74 10.55
CA THR A 174 -0.85 -4.29 10.37
C THR A 174 0.46 -3.60 10.00
N GLN A 175 1.60 -4.09 10.48
CA GLN A 175 2.92 -3.52 10.18
C GLN A 175 3.38 -3.86 8.75
N HIS A 176 2.98 -5.04 8.27
CA HIS A 176 3.39 -5.59 6.97
C HIS A 176 2.32 -5.46 5.88
N LYS A 177 1.12 -4.98 6.21
CA LYS A 177 -0.07 -4.93 5.34
C LYS A 177 0.23 -4.44 3.92
N ALA A 178 0.88 -3.28 3.79
CA ALA A 178 1.19 -2.71 2.49
C ALA A 178 2.13 -3.62 1.65
N GLN A 179 3.13 -4.22 2.29
CA GLN A 179 4.07 -5.12 1.64
C GLN A 179 3.39 -6.43 1.22
N VAL A 180 2.47 -6.95 2.05
CA VAL A 180 1.67 -8.14 1.73
C VAL A 180 0.76 -7.90 0.54
N ILE A 181 0.03 -6.78 0.53
CA ILE A 181 -0.87 -6.41 -0.57
C ILE A 181 -0.07 -6.23 -1.87
N ASN A 182 1.06 -5.51 -1.81
CA ASN A 182 1.89 -5.29 -2.98
C ASN A 182 2.46 -6.61 -3.53
N LEU A 183 2.97 -7.48 -2.65
CA LEU A 183 3.51 -8.78 -3.06
C LEU A 183 2.43 -9.69 -3.66
N ALA A 184 1.21 -9.67 -3.10
CA ALA A 184 0.06 -10.39 -3.63
C ALA A 184 -0.34 -9.85 -5.02
N ALA A 185 -0.38 -8.52 -5.19
CA ALA A 185 -0.73 -7.88 -6.45
C ALA A 185 0.32 -8.11 -7.55
N GLU A 186 1.60 -8.01 -7.22
CA GLU A 186 2.71 -8.14 -8.19
C GLU A 186 2.94 -9.59 -8.64
N ARG A 187 2.78 -10.54 -7.73
CA ARG A 187 3.14 -11.95 -7.97
C ARG A 187 1.96 -12.91 -8.01
N GLY A 188 0.75 -12.42 -7.79
CA GLY A 188 -0.47 -13.23 -7.81
C GLY A 188 -0.56 -14.24 -6.67
N TYR A 189 0.11 -13.99 -5.55
CA TYR A 189 -0.01 -14.82 -4.35
C TYR A 189 -1.31 -14.52 -3.60
N SER A 190 -1.80 -15.50 -2.83
CA SER A 190 -2.82 -15.24 -1.81
C SER A 190 -2.29 -14.24 -0.76
N LEU A 191 -3.16 -13.44 -0.15
CA LEU A 191 -2.76 -12.52 0.93
C LEU A 191 -2.07 -13.25 2.08
N GLU A 192 -2.49 -14.47 2.36
CA GLU A 192 -1.96 -15.32 3.43
C GLU A 192 -0.53 -15.80 3.14
N ASP A 193 -0.27 -16.24 1.90
CA ASP A 193 1.07 -16.69 1.51
C ASP A 193 2.03 -15.51 1.35
N ALA A 194 1.54 -14.40 0.80
CA ALA A 194 2.31 -13.16 0.76
C ALA A 194 2.70 -12.70 2.18
N TYR A 195 1.80 -12.80 3.16
CA TYR A 195 2.12 -12.53 4.56
C TYR A 195 3.19 -13.45 5.14
N LYS A 196 3.10 -14.77 4.89
CA LYS A 196 4.13 -15.72 5.36
C LYS A 196 5.50 -15.40 4.78
N ILE A 197 5.55 -14.98 3.51
CA ILE A 197 6.81 -14.62 2.84
C ILE A 197 7.38 -13.33 3.45
N VAL A 198 6.57 -12.29 3.59
CA VAL A 198 7.01 -10.98 4.10
C VAL A 198 7.50 -11.09 5.55
N THR A 199 6.81 -11.88 6.38
CA THR A 199 7.14 -12.03 7.81
C THR A 199 8.12 -13.15 8.10
N TYR A 200 8.62 -13.86 7.08
CA TYR A 200 9.49 -15.00 7.29
C TYR A 200 10.75 -14.62 8.09
N ASP A 201 11.47 -13.60 7.65
CA ASP A 201 12.72 -13.19 8.29
C ASP A 201 12.50 -12.65 9.70
N SER A 202 11.44 -11.86 9.92
CA SER A 202 11.11 -11.30 11.24
C SER A 202 10.76 -12.40 12.24
N ARG A 203 10.01 -13.42 11.81
CA ARG A 203 9.67 -14.59 12.64
C ARG A 203 10.89 -15.42 13.00
N ILE A 204 11.79 -15.66 12.03
CA ILE A 204 13.04 -16.40 12.30
C ILE A 204 13.92 -15.65 13.29
N GLN A 205 14.11 -14.33 13.12
CA GLN A 205 14.90 -13.52 14.05
C GLN A 205 14.28 -13.51 15.45
N THR A 206 12.97 -13.34 15.56
CA THR A 206 12.25 -13.35 16.85
C THR A 206 12.39 -14.70 17.54
N ALA A 207 12.22 -15.80 16.82
CA ALA A 207 12.39 -17.15 17.36
C ALA A 207 13.83 -17.40 17.85
N GLN A 208 14.84 -16.93 17.12
CA GLN A 208 16.23 -17.03 17.54
C GLN A 208 16.50 -16.23 18.82
N GLN A 209 15.99 -15.00 18.92
CA GLN A 209 16.13 -14.18 20.13
C GLN A 209 15.43 -14.81 21.34
N GLN A 210 14.22 -15.35 21.16
CA GLN A 210 13.50 -16.05 22.22
C GLN A 210 14.26 -17.29 22.68
N ALA A 211 14.76 -18.12 21.76
CA ALA A 211 15.55 -19.29 22.09
C ALA A 211 16.84 -18.94 22.85
N GLN A 212 17.53 -17.85 22.47
CA GLN A 212 18.70 -17.35 23.20
C GLN A 212 18.34 -16.89 24.61
N GLN A 213 17.25 -16.14 24.77
CA GLN A 213 16.79 -15.70 26.10
C GLN A 213 16.38 -16.88 26.99
N GLU A 214 15.68 -17.87 26.44
CA GLU A 214 15.34 -19.10 27.17
C GLU A 214 16.58 -19.89 27.58
N ALA A 215 17.59 -19.99 26.69
CA ALA A 215 18.85 -20.63 27.02
C ALA A 215 19.59 -19.91 28.15
N ILE A 216 19.64 -18.56 28.13
CA ILE A 216 20.23 -17.76 29.21
C ILE A 216 19.47 -17.96 30.52
N ARG A 217 18.13 -17.94 30.49
CA ARG A 217 17.30 -18.20 31.68
C ARG A 217 17.57 -19.59 32.26
N LYS A 218 17.69 -20.62 31.42
CA LYS A 218 18.04 -21.99 31.85
C LYS A 218 19.45 -22.04 32.44
N LEU A 219 20.43 -21.34 31.86
CA LEU A 219 21.79 -21.26 32.41
C LEU A 219 21.81 -20.56 33.77
N GLN A 220 21.06 -19.47 33.95
CA GLN A 220 20.93 -18.78 35.24
C GLN A 220 20.23 -19.66 36.27
N GLN A 221 19.11 -20.29 35.92
CA GLN A 221 18.41 -21.23 36.81
C GLN A 221 19.29 -22.41 37.20
N ASN A 222 20.07 -22.97 36.26
CA ASN A 222 21.03 -24.02 36.56
C ASN A 222 22.17 -23.52 37.45
N ALA A 223 22.68 -22.30 37.25
CA ALA A 223 23.69 -21.71 38.13
C ALA A 223 23.14 -21.50 39.55
N ASP A 224 21.94 -20.94 39.69
CA ASP A 224 21.28 -20.69 40.98
C ASP A 224 20.95 -22.00 41.71
N SER A 225 20.45 -23.01 41.00
CA SER A 225 20.14 -24.33 41.57
C SER A 225 21.39 -25.21 41.80
N SER A 226 22.48 -24.98 41.07
CA SER A 226 23.74 -25.73 41.18
C SER A 226 24.73 -25.13 42.18
N THR A 227 24.36 -24.06 42.90
CA THR A 227 25.15 -23.55 44.04
C THR A 227 24.76 -24.18 45.38
N GLY A 228 23.73 -25.02 45.42
CA GLY A 228 23.35 -25.81 46.59
C GLY A 228 24.01 -27.20 46.62
N ALA A 229 25.02 -27.35 47.48
CA ALA A 229 25.71 -28.59 47.88
C ALA A 229 26.80 -29.16 46.95
N LEU A 230 27.93 -28.44 46.84
CA LEU A 230 29.26 -29.09 46.86
C LEU A 230 29.89 -28.96 48.25
N GLY A 231 29.11 -29.34 49.26
CA GLY A 231 29.53 -29.36 50.66
C GLY A 231 28.66 -30.32 51.45
N ALA A 232 29.20 -31.52 51.66
CA ALA A 232 28.68 -32.63 52.47
C ALA A 232 27.50 -33.44 51.85
N ASP A 233 27.69 -34.77 51.84
CA ASP A 233 26.76 -35.83 51.42
C ASP A 233 26.45 -35.96 49.92
N SER A 234 27.43 -36.47 49.18
CA SER A 234 27.10 -37.50 48.19
C SER A 234 26.69 -38.76 48.96
N PRO A 235 25.45 -39.30 48.82
CA PRO A 235 25.21 -40.66 49.21
C PRO A 235 26.02 -41.52 48.23
N ASP A 236 27.02 -42.20 48.77
CA ASP A 236 27.67 -43.35 48.15
C ASP A 236 26.59 -44.19 47.45
N THR A 237 26.55 -44.09 46.11
CA THR A 237 25.95 -45.16 45.31
C THR A 237 26.94 -46.31 45.27
N ALA A 238 27.20 -46.88 46.45
CA ALA A 238 27.86 -48.16 46.63
C ALA A 238 26.84 -49.26 46.31
N THR A 239 26.27 -49.25 45.11
CA THR A 239 25.49 -50.34 44.53
C THR A 239 26.44 -51.12 43.61
N GLY A 240 27.32 -51.91 44.20
CA GLY A 240 28.28 -52.72 43.47
C GLY A 240 29.03 -53.69 44.38
N TYR A 241 29.81 -54.59 43.80
CA TYR A 241 30.56 -55.66 44.48
C TYR A 241 31.32 -55.21 45.75
N MET A 242 31.69 -53.94 45.86
CA MET A 242 32.42 -53.37 46.99
C MET A 242 31.56 -53.08 48.24
N SER A 243 30.23 -53.00 48.12
CA SER A 243 29.33 -52.82 49.28
C SER A 243 28.89 -54.13 49.94
N MET A 244 29.23 -55.28 49.33
CA MET A 244 28.94 -56.60 49.90
C MET A 244 29.88 -56.94 51.06
N SER A 245 29.36 -57.62 52.07
CA SER A 245 30.16 -58.18 53.15
C SER A 245 31.23 -59.16 52.60
N PRO A 246 32.33 -59.41 53.34
CA PRO A 246 33.37 -60.35 52.88
C PRO A 246 32.83 -61.75 52.56
N ALA A 247 31.79 -62.20 53.28
CA ALA A 247 31.13 -63.48 53.03
C ALA A 247 30.32 -63.47 51.72
N GLU A 248 29.56 -62.40 51.47
CA GLU A 248 28.79 -62.23 50.24
C GLU A 248 29.70 -62.09 49.01
N ARG A 249 30.81 -61.37 49.12
CA ARG A 249 31.84 -61.30 48.06
C ARG A 249 32.46 -62.66 47.75
N LYS A 250 32.63 -63.52 48.75
CA LYS A 250 33.11 -64.90 48.54
C LYS A 250 32.05 -65.73 47.81
N ALA A 251 30.80 -65.68 48.27
CA ALA A 251 29.69 -66.38 47.64
C ALA A 251 29.44 -65.93 46.19
N PHE A 252 29.54 -64.62 45.92
CA PHE A 252 29.41 -64.06 44.58
C PHE A 252 30.53 -64.54 43.64
N ARG A 253 31.79 -64.54 44.09
CA ARG A 253 32.91 -65.09 43.31
C ARG A 253 32.73 -66.58 43.03
N ASP A 254 32.23 -67.35 43.98
CA ASP A 254 31.98 -68.78 43.81
C ASP A 254 30.78 -69.04 42.88
N ALA A 255 29.78 -68.16 42.85
CA ALA A 255 28.67 -68.21 41.90
C ALA A 255 29.10 -67.87 40.45
N VAL A 256 29.96 -66.84 40.28
CA VAL A 256 30.54 -66.48 38.98
C VAL A 256 31.44 -67.61 38.45
N LYS A 257 32.28 -68.21 39.30
CA LYS A 257 33.13 -69.37 38.92
C LYS A 257 32.31 -70.60 38.52
N ARG A 258 31.12 -70.77 39.09
CA ARG A 258 30.17 -71.84 38.74
C ARG A 258 29.28 -71.49 37.54
N GLY A 259 29.46 -70.32 36.93
CA GLY A 259 28.70 -69.88 35.75
C GLY A 259 27.23 -69.54 36.03
N GLN A 260 26.84 -69.37 37.29
CA GLN A 260 25.45 -69.11 37.67
C GLN A 260 25.04 -67.64 37.51
N THR A 261 26.03 -66.74 37.44
CA THR A 261 25.84 -65.31 37.15
C THR A 261 26.81 -64.91 36.04
N LYS A 262 26.30 -64.34 34.94
CA LYS A 262 27.15 -63.68 33.94
C LYS A 262 27.68 -62.40 34.57
N GLY A 263 28.99 -62.34 34.82
CA GLY A 263 29.64 -61.07 35.09
C GLY A 263 29.41 -60.16 33.88
N VAL A 264 28.80 -58.99 34.13
CA VAL A 264 28.77 -57.88 33.16
C VAL A 264 30.13 -57.20 33.19
#